data_AF-A0A3G8YT40-F1
#
_entry.id   AF-A0A3G8YT40-F1
#
_cell.length_a   1.000
_cell.length_b   1.000
_cell.length_c   1.000
_cell.angle_alpha   90.00
_cell.angle_beta   90.00
_cell.angle_gamma   90.00
#
_symmetry.space_group_name_H-M   'P 1'
#
loop_
_entity.id
_entity.type
_entity.pdbx_description
1 polymer ?
#
loop_
_entity_poly.entity_id
_entity_poly.type
_entity_poly.pdbx_seq_one_letter_code
_entity_poly.pdbx_strand_id
1 'polypeptide(L)' 'MVIDVWRAFYNGIRPHSSLQYRTPDEFAALHSATQPSTTALHSP' A
#
# COMPACT_ATOMS: atom_id res chain seq x y z
N MET A 1 -11.15 6.48 -13.10
CA MET A 1 -11.53 5.69 -14.29
C MET A 1 -11.77 4.23 -13.90
N VAL A 2 -12.24 3.36 -14.81
CA VAL A 2 -12.48 1.92 -14.54
C VAL A 2 -11.26 1.21 -13.95
N ILE A 3 -10.06 1.64 -14.32
CA ILE A 3 -8.81 1.05 -13.85
C ILE A 3 -8.57 1.30 -12.35
N ASP A 4 -8.99 2.46 -11.83
CA ASP A 4 -8.83 2.78 -10.41
C ASP A 4 -9.75 1.93 -9.55
N VAL A 5 -10.99 1.71 -10.01
CA VAL A 5 -11.97 0.85 -9.34
C VAL A 5 -11.48 -0.60 -9.32
N TRP A 6 -10.97 -1.09 -10.44
CA TRP A 6 -10.41 -2.43 -10.53
C TRP A 6 -9.18 -2.59 -9.63
N ARG A 7 -8.29 -1.60 -9.60
CA ARG A 7 -7.11 -1.60 -8.71
C ARG A 7 -7.51 -1.59 -7.24
N ALA A 8 -8.49 -0.77 -6.84
CA ALA A 8 -8.97 -0.73 -5.46
C ALA A 8 -9.54 -2.09 -5.03
N PHE A 9 -10.36 -2.72 -5.89
CA PHE A 9 -10.93 -4.04 -5.60
C PHE A 9 -9.86 -5.13 -5.55
N TYR A 10 -8.96 -5.17 -6.55
CA TYR A 10 -7.89 -6.14 -6.62
C TYR A 10 -6.94 -6.04 -5.43
N ASN A 11 -6.61 -4.81 -5.03
CA ASN A 11 -5.69 -4.55 -3.93
C ASN A 11 -6.35 -4.70 -2.54
N GLY A 12 -7.67 -4.60 -2.42
CA GLY A 12 -8.33 -4.76 -1.12
C GLY A 12 -8.51 -6.21 -0.67
N ILE A 13 -8.61 -7.15 -1.63
CA ILE A 13 -9.17 -8.48 -1.34
C ILE A 13 -8.12 -9.59 -1.44
N ARG A 14 -7.04 -9.37 -2.19
CA ARG A 14 -6.11 -10.46 -2.51
C ARG A 14 -4.91 -10.52 -1.56
N PRO A 15 -4.70 -11.64 -0.87
CA PRO A 15 -3.42 -11.93 -0.23
C PRO A 15 -2.34 -12.16 -1.28
N HIS A 16 -1.17 -11.55 -1.12
CA HIS A 16 -0.03 -11.73 -2.02
C HIS A 16 1.11 -12.43 -1.27
N SER A 17 1.73 -13.43 -1.89
CA SER A 17 2.88 -14.14 -1.29
C SER A 17 4.05 -13.19 -1.02
N SER A 18 4.27 -12.19 -1.89
CA SER A 18 5.26 -11.13 -1.70
C SER A 18 4.98 -10.23 -0.50
N LEU A 19 3.73 -10.17 -0.02
CA LEU A 19 3.33 -9.43 1.18
C LEU A 19 3.22 -10.34 2.42
N GLN A 20 3.89 -11.51 2.39
CA GLN A 20 3.77 -12.55 3.42
C GLN A 20 2.33 -13.04 3.61
N TYR A 21 1.59 -13.22 2.51
CA TYR A 21 0.18 -13.63 2.51
C TYR A 21 -0.78 -12.64 3.17
N ARG A 22 -0.45 -11.33 3.12
CA ARG A 22 -1.35 -10.26 3.55
C ARG A 22 -1.94 -9.51 2.37
N THR A 23 -3.05 -8.81 2.60
CA THR A 23 -3.57 -7.85 1.62
C THR A 23 -2.67 -6.61 1.56
N PRO A 24 -2.67 -5.88 0.44
CA PRO A 24 -2.04 -4.58 0.33
C PRO A 24 -2.44 -3.59 1.44
N ASP A 25 -3.71 -3.56 1.85
CA ASP A 25 -4.18 -2.74 2.98
C ASP A 25 -3.56 -3.15 4.31
N GLU A 26 -3.54 -4.45 4.62
CA GLU A 26 -2.90 -4.97 5.84
C GLU A 26 -1.39 -4.68 5.85
N PHE A 27 -0.73 -4.86 4.71
CA PHE A 27 0.68 -4.54 4.56
C PHE A 27 0.94 -3.04 4.73
N ALA A 28 0.12 -2.19 4.10
CA ALA A 28 0.21 -0.73 4.21
C ALA A 28 -0.05 -0.27 5.63
N ALA A 29 -1.00 -0.84 6.36
CA ALA A 29 -1.25 -0.52 7.76
C ALA A 29 -0.03 -0.81 8.65
N LEU A 30 0.62 -1.97 8.45
CA LEU A 30 1.83 -2.35 9.19
C LEU A 30 3.03 -1.44 8.87
N HIS A 31 3.19 -1.04 7.61
CA HIS A 31 4.33 -0.24 7.17
C HIS A 31 4.11 1.27 7.35
N SER A 32 2.87 1.76 7.34
CA SER A 32 2.53 3.17 7.56
C SER A 32 2.73 3.58 9.02
N ALA A 33 2.50 2.67 9.96
CA ALA A 33 2.85 2.88 11.37
C ALA A 33 4.37 3.01 11.60
N THR A 34 5.18 2.59 10.61
CA THR A 34 6.65 2.55 10.67
C THR A 34 7.30 3.53 9.69
N GLN A 35 6.55 4.41 9.02
CA GLN A 35 7.18 5.50 8.26
C GLN A 35 7.51 6.64 9.24
N PRO A 36 8.77 6.80 9.70
CA PRO A 36 9.20 8.14 10.06
C PRO A 36 8.94 8.98 8.82
N SER A 37 8.22 10.09 9.00
CA SER A 37 8.03 11.09 7.96
C SER A 37 9.41 11.41 7.38
N THR A 38 9.75 10.78 6.27
CA THR A 38 10.89 11.17 5.48
C THR A 38 10.40 12.39 4.73
N THR A 39 10.38 13.50 5.46
CA THR A 39 10.59 14.83 4.93
C THR A 39 11.97 14.81 4.26
N ALA A 40 12.07 14.18 3.09
CA ALA A 40 12.85 14.74 2.02
C ALA A 40 11.85 15.67 1.32
N LEU A 41 11.74 16.96 1.67
CA LEU A 41 12.77 17.95 1.34
C LEU A 41 13.45 17.61 0.00
N HIS A 42 12.64 17.30 -1.01
CA HIS A 42 13.00 17.61 -2.38
C HIS A 42 12.43 18.99 -2.70
N SER A 43 13.25 20.01 -2.42
CA SER A 43 13.24 21.31 -3.08
C SER A 43 14.63 21.92 -2.83
N PRO A 44 15.25 22.66 -3.77
CA PRO A 44 14.70 23.26 -4.99
C PRO A 44 15.12 22.57 -6.30
#